data_AF-A0A2S9G227-F1
#
_entry.id   AF-A0A2S9G227-F1
#
_cell.length_a   1.000
_cell.length_b   1.000
_cell.length_c   1.000
_cell.angle_alpha   90.00
_cell.angle_beta   90.00
_cell.angle_gamma   90.00
#
_symmetry.space_group_name_H-M   'P 1'
#
loop_
_entity.id
_entity.type
_entity.pdbx_description
1 polymer ?
#
loop_
_entity_poly.entity_id
_entity_poly.type
_entity_poly.pdbx_seq_one_letter_code
_entity_poly.pdbx_strand_id
1 'polypeptide(L)'
;VADNSGHGVYFNSALIRSYGWDAVPPADPVASHYGRNADGSLTGQGFELPVLTAVTGPIMAELGNPLLAAALYFAEMSRGGYTST
;
A
#
# COMPACT_ATOMS: atom_id res chain seq x y z
N VAL A 1 5.07 3.26 1.02
CA VAL A 1 4.88 4.51 0.25
C VAL A 1 4.24 4.14 -1.06
N ALA A 2 3.05 4.68 -1.36
CA ALA A 2 2.49 4.58 -2.70
C ALA A 2 3.09 5.71 -3.56
N ASP A 3 3.36 5.45 -4.83
CA ASP A 3 3.73 6.49 -5.78
C ASP A 3 2.55 7.43 -6.04
N ASN A 4 2.81 8.58 -6.67
CA ASN A 4 1.78 9.60 -6.87
C ASN A 4 0.71 9.18 -7.89
N SER A 5 1.02 8.25 -8.80
CA SER A 5 0.05 7.75 -9.79
C SER A 5 -0.84 6.64 -9.23
N GLY A 6 -0.43 6.00 -8.12
CA GLY A 6 -1.11 4.84 -7.55
C GLY A 6 -0.78 3.52 -8.26
N HIS A 7 0.27 3.48 -9.10
CA HIS A 7 0.72 2.30 -9.82
C HIS A 7 2.00 1.66 -9.24
N GLY A 8 2.60 2.27 -8.21
CA GLY A 8 3.81 1.80 -7.55
C GLY A 8 3.68 1.80 -6.03
N VAL A 9 4.30 0.83 -5.39
CA VAL A 9 4.39 0.75 -3.92
C VAL A 9 5.81 0.38 -3.50
N TYR A 10 6.32 1.08 -2.48
CA TYR A 10 7.63 0.90 -1.90
C TYR A 10 7.50 0.58 -0.41
N PHE A 11 8.11 -0.51 0.03
CA PHE A 11 8.02 -1.03 1.38
C PHE A 11 9.38 -1.55 1.85
N ASN A 12 9.60 -1.54 3.16
CA ASN A 12 10.90 -1.86 3.74
C ASN A 12 10.97 -3.33 4.18
N SER A 13 12.17 -3.73 4.60
CA SER A 13 12.41 -5.10 5.08
C SER A 13 11.67 -5.43 6.38
N ALA A 14 11.23 -4.45 7.17
CA ALA A 14 10.42 -4.72 8.36
C ALA A 14 9.02 -5.23 7.98
N LEU A 15 8.39 -4.61 6.98
CA LEU A 15 7.09 -5.05 6.45
C LEU A 15 7.18 -6.43 5.80
N ILE A 16 8.24 -6.66 5.01
CA ILE A 16 8.50 -7.97 4.40
C ILE A 16 8.50 -9.07 5.47
N ARG A 17 9.22 -8.85 6.58
CA ARG A 17 9.29 -9.80 7.70
C ARG A 17 7.98 -9.92 8.45
N SER A 18 7.26 -8.83 8.69
CA SER A 18 5.97 -8.89 9.39
C SER A 18 4.93 -9.71 8.64
N TYR A 19 5.04 -9.79 7.31
CA TYR A 19 4.18 -10.63 6.47
C TYR A 19 4.77 -12.04 6.22
N GLY A 20 5.96 -12.35 6.73
CA GLY A 20 6.65 -13.62 6.49
C GLY A 20 7.17 -13.80 5.05
N TRP A 21 7.23 -12.72 4.28
CA TRP A 21 7.62 -12.73 2.86
C TRP A 21 9.13 -12.81 2.65
N ASP A 22 9.93 -12.67 3.71
CA ASP A 22 11.36 -12.95 3.68
C ASP A 22 11.64 -14.46 3.60
N ALA A 23 10.76 -15.28 4.17
CA ALA A 23 10.84 -16.75 4.08
C ALA A 23 10.06 -17.30 2.88
N VAL A 24 8.85 -16.78 2.63
CA VAL A 24 7.98 -17.23 1.54
C VAL A 24 7.45 -16.01 0.78
N PRO A 25 8.24 -15.46 -0.17
CA PRO A 25 7.77 -14.38 -1.01
C PRO A 25 6.49 -14.79 -1.77
N PRO A 26 5.45 -13.93 -1.82
CA PRO A 26 4.24 -14.22 -2.58
C PRO A 26 4.57 -14.30 -4.07
N ALA A 27 3.77 -15.06 -4.84
CA ALA A 27 3.83 -15.00 -6.30
C ALA A 27 3.25 -13.68 -6.82
N ASP A 28 3.61 -13.32 -8.04
CA ASP A 28 3.05 -12.13 -8.71
C ASP A 28 1.56 -12.35 -9.02
N PRO A 29 0.65 -11.45 -8.59
CA PRO A 29 -0.75 -11.52 -8.97
C PRO A 29 -0.95 -11.14 -10.44
N VAL A 30 -2.06 -11.57 -11.04
CA VAL A 30 -2.42 -11.23 -12.43
C VAL A 30 -2.38 -9.71 -12.65
N ALA A 31 -1.76 -9.29 -13.75
CA ALA A 31 -1.62 -7.89 -14.17
C ALA A 31 -0.83 -6.99 -13.18
N SER A 32 0.07 -7.58 -12.39
CA SER A 32 0.91 -6.87 -11.43
C SER A 32 2.19 -7.65 -11.15
N HIS A 33 3.20 -7.04 -10.53
CA HIS A 33 4.40 -7.77 -10.16
C HIS A 33 5.13 -7.16 -8.96
N TYR A 34 5.81 -8.02 -8.19
CA TYR A 34 6.75 -7.58 -7.17
C TYR A 34 8.14 -7.37 -7.78
N GLY A 35 8.88 -6.37 -7.30
CA GLY A 35 10.30 -6.25 -7.57
C GLY A 35 11.07 -7.35 -6.84
N ARG A 36 12.01 -8.00 -7.53
CA ARG A 36 12.79 -9.13 -7.01
C ARG A 36 14.28 -9.00 -7.28
N ASN A 37 15.07 -9.50 -6.35
CA ASN A 37 16.49 -9.76 -6.54
C ASN A 37 16.68 -11.03 -7.38
N ALA A 38 17.93 -11.28 -7.82
CA ALA A 38 18.26 -12.46 -8.61
C ALA A 38 18.01 -13.80 -7.87
N ASP A 39 18.02 -13.78 -6.53
CA ASP A 39 17.71 -14.94 -5.68
C ASP A 39 16.20 -15.14 -5.43
N GLY A 40 15.35 -14.28 -6.00
CA GLY A 40 13.89 -14.33 -5.86
C GLY A 40 13.33 -13.59 -4.64
N SER A 41 14.18 -13.11 -3.74
CA SER A 41 13.77 -12.29 -2.59
C SER A 41 13.22 -10.93 -3.05
N LEU A 42 12.34 -10.32 -2.25
CA LEU A 42 11.70 -9.05 -2.61
C LEU A 42 12.67 -7.86 -2.47
N THR A 43 12.63 -6.92 -3.42
CA THR A 43 13.41 -5.67 -3.36
C THR A 43 12.75 -4.57 -2.55
N GLY A 44 11.51 -4.79 -2.08
CA GLY A 44 10.70 -3.75 -1.44
C GLY A 44 9.99 -2.82 -2.43
N GLN A 45 9.84 -3.25 -3.69
CA GLN A 45 9.09 -2.53 -4.73
C GLN A 45 7.95 -3.42 -5.24
N GLY A 46 6.87 -2.81 -5.73
CA GLY A 46 5.75 -3.50 -6.34
C GLY A 46 4.97 -2.58 -7.26
N PHE A 47 4.34 -3.16 -8.29
CA PHE A 47 3.68 -2.39 -9.35
C PHE A 47 2.29 -2.93 -9.67
N GLU A 48 1.38 -2.00 -9.97
CA GLU A 48 -0.05 -2.17 -10.25
C GLU A 48 -0.94 -2.51 -9.03
N LEU A 49 -2.25 -2.27 -9.20
CA LEU A 49 -3.24 -2.27 -8.12
C LEU A 49 -3.31 -3.57 -7.30
N PRO A 50 -3.22 -4.78 -7.89
CA PRO A 50 -3.26 -6.00 -7.08
C PRO A 50 -2.10 -6.12 -6.09
N VAL A 51 -0.87 -5.78 -6.49
CA VAL A 51 0.28 -5.75 -5.58
C VAL A 51 0.14 -4.62 -4.57
N LEU A 52 -0.28 -3.43 -5.01
CA LEU A 52 -0.50 -2.31 -4.10
C LEU A 52 -1.48 -2.68 -2.98
N THR A 53 -2.60 -3.30 -3.35
CA THR A 53 -3.63 -3.75 -2.40
C THR A 53 -3.14 -4.89 -1.52
N ALA A 54 -2.36 -5.84 -2.04
CA ALA A 54 -1.77 -6.92 -1.24
C ALA A 54 -0.79 -6.39 -0.19
N VAL A 55 -0.01 -5.35 -0.52
CA VAL A 55 0.94 -4.71 0.41
C VAL A 55 0.21 -3.86 1.45
N THR A 56 -0.72 -3.00 1.03
CA THR A 56 -1.33 -1.99 1.92
C THR A 56 -2.59 -2.48 2.63
N GLY A 57 -3.30 -3.46 2.08
CA GLY A 57 -4.57 -3.95 2.59
C GLY A 57 -4.54 -4.38 4.06
N PRO A 58 -3.57 -5.21 4.50
CA PRO A 58 -3.48 -5.60 5.91
C PRO A 58 -3.23 -4.41 6.84
N ILE A 59 -2.39 -3.44 6.44
CA ILE A 59 -2.18 -2.20 7.21
C ILE A 59 -3.47 -1.40 7.28
N MET A 60 -4.18 -1.27 6.17
CA MET A 60 -5.46 -0.55 6.13
C MET A 60 -6.52 -1.19 7.02
N ALA A 61 -6.49 -2.51 7.22
CA ALA A 61 -7.40 -3.20 8.13
C ALA A 61 -7.09 -2.94 9.62
N GLU A 62 -5.86 -2.52 9.93
CA GLU A 62 -5.45 -2.09 11.28
C GLU A 62 -5.74 -0.60 11.54
N LEU A 63 -5.94 0.19 10.47
CA LEU A 63 -6.40 1.57 10.61
C LEU A 63 -7.80 1.56 11.22
N GLY A 64 -8.01 2.45 12.20
CA GLY A 64 -9.25 2.53 12.97
C GLY A 64 -10.46 2.97 12.14
N ASN A 65 -11.41 3.68 12.76
CA ASN A 65 -12.67 4.04 12.11
C ASN A 65 -12.45 4.82 10.78
N PRO A 66 -12.79 4.26 9.60
CA PRO A 66 -12.58 4.93 8.33
C PRO A 66 -13.42 6.21 8.18
N LEU A 67 -14.55 6.31 8.89
CA LEU A 67 -15.37 7.52 8.91
C LEU A 67 -14.66 8.69 9.61
N LEU A 68 -13.79 8.40 10.58
CA LEU A 68 -12.98 9.44 11.22
C LEU A 68 -11.96 10.01 10.23
N ALA A 69 -11.26 9.15 9.49
CA ALA A 69 -10.33 9.58 8.45
C ALA A 69 -11.03 10.41 7.36
N ALA A 70 -12.21 9.98 6.92
CA ALA A 70 -13.03 10.73 5.95
C ALA A 70 -13.45 12.09 6.51
N ALA A 71 -13.94 12.14 7.77
CA ALA A 71 -14.34 13.40 8.40
C ALA A 71 -13.17 14.37 8.54
N LEU A 72 -11.97 13.88 8.91
CA LEU A 72 -10.75 14.68 8.97
C LEU A 72 -10.35 15.23 7.60
N TYR A 73 -10.46 14.41 6.54
CA TYR A 73 -10.21 14.84 5.17
C TYR A 73 -11.18 15.95 4.73
N PHE A 74 -12.49 15.76 4.94
CA PHE A 74 -13.48 16.79 4.60
C PHE A 74 -13.30 18.08 5.40
N ALA A 75 -12.94 17.98 6.68
CA ALA A 75 -12.63 19.14 7.52
C ALA A 75 -11.40 19.90 6.98
N GLU A 76 -10.38 19.19 6.53
CA GLU A 76 -9.19 19.80 5.91
C GLU A 76 -9.54 20.51 4.61
N MET A 77 -10.25 19.84 3.70
CA MET A 77 -10.72 20.43 2.44
C MET A 77 -11.59 21.68 2.68
N SER A 78 -12.47 21.64 3.68
CA SER A 78 -13.35 22.76 4.03
C SER A 78 -12.58 23.97 4.56
N ARG A 79 -11.50 23.76 5.34
CA ARG A 79 -10.61 24.86 5.78
C ARG A 79 -9.91 25.54 4.61
N GLY A 80 -9.68 24.81 3.51
CA GLY A 80 -9.20 25.34 2.23
C GLY A 80 -10.28 25.98 1.36
N GLY A 81 -11.54 26.02 1.80
CA GLY A 81 -12.68 26.56 1.05
C GLY A 81 -13.35 25.55 0.09
N TYR A 82 -12.90 24.30 0.06
CA TYR A 82 -13.53 23.23 -0.71
C TYR A 82 -14.61 22.55 0.14
N THR A 83 -15.87 22.90 -0.12
CA THR A 83 -17.02 22.32 0.59
C THR A 83 -17.70 21.25 -0.26
N SER A 84 -18.23 20.21 0.39
CA SER A 84 -19.02 19.15 -0.24
C SER A 84 -20.47 19.30 0.22
N THR A 85 -21.43 19.24 -0.71
CA THR A 85 -22.88 19.30 -0.46
C THR A 85 -23.50 17.93 -0.37
#